data_AF-A0A432H1L3-F1
#
_entry.id   AF-A0A432H1L3-F1
#
_cell.length_a   1.000
_cell.length_b   1.000
_cell.length_c   1.000
_cell.angle_alpha   90.00
_cell.angle_beta   90.00
_cell.angle_gamma   90.00
#
_symmetry.space_group_name_H-M   'P 1'
#
loop_
_entity.id
_entity.type
_entity.pdbx_description
1 polymer ?
#
loop_
_entity_poly.entity_id
_entity_poly.type
_entity_poly.pdbx_seq_one_letter_code
_entity_poly.pdbx_strand_id
1 'polypeptide(L)'
;MPFQVNQDFFVSPRRLASGQSQGGLVFAGHGIVSKDHELDDYADISVEGSFVLILAGNPEGVVAGEGRNRSRALGMRARQQAAKDRGAVGLVVIHAAEAEETSFSEDMGRSVRAFGRRSL
;
A
#
# COMPACT_ATOMS: atom_id res chain seq x y z
N MET A 1 -1.70 1.55 -20.91
CA MET A 1 -1.82 0.10 -20.67
C MET A 1 -2.51 -0.08 -19.33
N PRO A 2 -3.57 -0.90 -19.21
CA PRO A 2 -4.21 -1.16 -17.92
C PRO A 2 -3.36 -2.13 -17.08
N PHE A 3 -3.35 -1.93 -15.76
CA PHE A 3 -2.69 -2.83 -14.80
C PHE A 3 -3.43 -4.18 -14.67
N GLN A 4 -2.69 -5.29 -14.50
CA GLN A 4 -3.18 -6.67 -14.43
C GLN A 4 -2.99 -7.29 -13.04
N VAL A 5 -4.03 -7.96 -12.53
CA VAL A 5 -3.97 -8.67 -11.23
C VAL A 5 -3.04 -9.88 -11.31
N ASN A 6 -2.22 -10.08 -10.29
CA ASN A 6 -1.13 -11.06 -10.20
C ASN A 6 0.06 -10.85 -11.16
N GLN A 7 0.10 -9.72 -11.87
CA GLN A 7 1.29 -9.28 -12.61
C GLN A 7 1.77 -7.92 -12.10
N ASP A 8 0.88 -6.91 -12.12
CA ASP A 8 1.21 -5.55 -11.69
C ASP A 8 0.78 -5.25 -10.25
N PHE A 9 -0.23 -5.96 -9.74
CA PHE A 9 -0.71 -5.82 -8.36
C PHE A 9 -1.31 -7.12 -7.83
N PHE A 10 -1.32 -7.29 -6.50
CA PHE A 10 -2.01 -8.41 -5.84
C PHE A 10 -2.88 -7.88 -4.70
N VAL A 11 -3.99 -8.55 -4.43
CA VAL A 11 -4.89 -8.20 -3.32
C VAL A 11 -4.44 -8.97 -2.10
N SER A 12 -3.81 -8.29 -1.14
CA SER A 12 -3.51 -8.85 0.18
C SER A 12 -4.59 -8.42 1.17
N PRO A 13 -5.55 -9.30 1.52
CA PRO A 13 -6.50 -8.97 2.58
C PRO A 13 -5.77 -8.98 3.93
N ARG A 14 -5.18 -7.84 4.31
CA ARG A 14 -4.86 -7.54 5.71
C ARG A 14 -6.07 -6.79 6.28
N ARG A 15 -6.93 -7.56 6.94
CA ARG A 15 -8.14 -7.19 7.71
C ARG A 15 -8.53 -5.70 7.70
N LEU A 16 -9.62 -5.39 6.98
CA LEU A 16 -10.49 -4.23 7.23
C LEU A 16 -11.95 -4.67 7.48
N ALA A 17 -12.44 -5.71 6.78
CA ALA A 17 -13.64 -6.50 7.09
C ALA A 17 -13.57 -7.86 6.35
N SER A 18 -14.40 -8.83 6.72
CA SER A 18 -14.56 -10.12 6.02
C SER A 18 -15.86 -10.14 5.20
N GLY A 19 -15.78 -10.53 3.92
CA GLY A 19 -16.95 -10.63 3.03
C GLY A 19 -16.66 -10.12 1.62
N GLN A 20 -17.62 -10.23 0.71
CA GLN A 20 -17.58 -9.52 -0.57
C GLN A 20 -17.75 -8.02 -0.31
N SER A 21 -16.94 -7.19 -0.96
CA SER A 21 -17.01 -5.72 -0.87
C SER A 21 -17.01 -5.16 -2.28
N GLN A 22 -17.89 -4.20 -2.53
CA GLN A 22 -18.03 -3.51 -3.81
C GLN A 22 -17.93 -2.00 -3.55
N GLY A 23 -17.29 -1.28 -4.45
CA GLY A 23 -17.09 0.16 -4.32
C GLY A 23 -16.35 0.71 -5.54
N GLY A 24 -16.27 2.04 -5.63
CA GLY A 24 -15.42 2.71 -6.62
C GLY A 24 -13.93 2.44 -6.36
N LEU A 25 -13.08 2.81 -7.31
CA LEU A 25 -11.63 2.77 -7.14
C LEU A 25 -11.10 4.20 -7.33
N VAL A 26 -10.38 4.71 -6.33
CA VAL A 26 -9.79 6.06 -6.34
C VAL A 26 -8.28 5.94 -6.16
N PHE A 27 -7.52 6.60 -7.02
CA PHE A 27 -6.06 6.64 -6.92
C PHE A 27 -5.62 7.76 -5.98
N ALA A 28 -4.78 7.42 -4.99
CA ALA A 28 -4.32 8.34 -3.95
C ALA A 28 -2.78 8.35 -3.84
N GLY A 29 -2.08 8.39 -4.97
CA GLY A 29 -0.61 8.50 -5.00
C GLY A 29 0.08 7.37 -4.23
N HIS A 30 0.79 7.70 -3.15
CA HIS A 30 1.44 6.73 -2.26
C HIS A 30 0.63 6.42 -0.99
N GLY A 31 -0.54 7.04 -0.81
CA GLY A 31 -1.44 6.90 0.32
C GLY A 31 -0.92 7.53 1.61
N ILE A 32 -0.06 8.54 1.52
CA ILE A 32 0.65 9.14 2.64
C ILE A 32 -0.06 10.40 3.12
N VAL A 33 -0.13 10.54 4.45
CA VAL A 33 -0.46 11.80 5.12
C VAL A 33 0.65 12.05 6.14
N SER A 34 1.44 13.09 5.92
CA SER A 34 2.56 13.45 6.79
C SER A 34 2.78 14.95 6.78
N LYS A 35 2.59 15.58 7.94
CA LYS A 35 2.92 17.00 8.14
C LYS A 35 4.43 17.26 8.01
N ASP A 36 5.24 16.35 8.51
CA ASP A 36 6.71 16.47 8.50
C ASP A 36 7.31 16.49 7.08
N HIS A 37 6.59 15.92 6.11
CA HIS A 37 6.98 15.88 4.71
C HIS A 37 6.08 16.75 3.81
N GLU A 38 5.15 17.50 4.39
CA GLU A 38 4.18 18.33 3.66
C GLU A 38 3.37 17.53 2.61
N LEU A 39 3.05 16.28 2.92
CA LEU A 39 2.30 15.38 2.06
C LEU A 39 0.89 15.14 2.60
N ASP A 40 -0.11 15.31 1.75
CA ASP A 40 -1.46 14.77 1.95
C ASP A 40 -2.03 14.30 0.61
N ASP A 41 -1.84 13.01 0.32
CA ASP A 41 -2.33 12.37 -0.91
C ASP A 41 -3.87 12.36 -1.02
N TYR A 42 -4.58 12.78 0.03
CA TYR A 42 -6.04 12.80 0.09
C TYR A 42 -6.64 14.21 0.10
N ALA A 43 -5.82 15.27 0.02
CA ALA A 43 -6.28 16.65 0.21
C ALA A 43 -7.46 17.04 -0.71
N ASP A 44 -7.43 16.58 -1.97
CA ASP A 44 -8.38 16.96 -3.00
C ASP A 44 -9.24 15.79 -3.53
N ILE A 45 -9.29 14.66 -2.80
CA ILE A 45 -10.04 13.47 -3.23
C ILE A 45 -10.93 12.92 -2.10
N SER A 46 -12.12 12.45 -2.48
CA SER A 46 -13.01 11.70 -1.57
C SER A 46 -12.89 10.21 -1.84
N VAL A 47 -12.77 9.42 -0.77
CA VAL A 47 -12.60 7.95 -0.84
C VAL A 47 -13.66 7.17 -0.05
N GLU A 48 -14.68 7.87 0.45
CA GLU A 48 -15.76 7.25 1.22
C GLU A 48 -16.48 6.17 0.40
N GLY A 49 -16.64 4.98 0.99
CA GLY A 49 -17.26 3.84 0.31
C GLY A 49 -16.43 3.24 -0.84
N SER A 50 -15.21 3.71 -1.06
CA SER A 50 -14.37 3.31 -2.21
C SER A 50 -13.13 2.53 -1.79
N PHE A 51 -12.60 1.73 -2.72
CA PHE A 51 -11.25 1.20 -2.63
C PHE A 51 -10.25 2.28 -3.00
N VAL A 52 -9.15 2.33 -2.25
CA VAL A 52 -8.05 3.26 -2.49
C VAL A 52 -6.90 2.52 -3.14
N LEU A 53 -6.49 2.96 -4.32
CA LEU A 53 -5.33 2.47 -5.05
C LEU A 53 -4.11 3.34 -4.74
N ILE A 54 -3.00 2.70 -4.32
CA ILE A 54 -1.75 3.41 -4.01
C ILE A 54 -0.55 2.72 -4.64
N LEU A 55 0.53 3.47 -4.82
CA LEU A 55 1.85 2.96 -5.16
C LEU A 55 2.61 2.57 -3.88
N ALA A 56 3.27 1.42 -3.93
CA ALA A 56 4.26 1.04 -2.92
C ALA A 56 5.45 2.02 -2.92
N GLY A 57 6.22 2.03 -1.84
CA GLY A 57 7.35 2.96 -1.69
C GLY A 57 6.90 4.39 -1.36
N ASN A 58 7.84 5.32 -1.40
CA ASN A 58 7.62 6.75 -1.13
C ASN A 58 7.78 7.55 -2.44
N PRO A 59 7.19 8.74 -2.52
CA PRO A 59 7.45 9.64 -3.64
C PRO A 59 8.93 10.05 -3.69
N GLU A 60 9.36 10.47 -4.87
CA GLU A 60 10.74 10.90 -5.10
C GLU A 60 11.16 12.01 -4.12
N GLY A 61 12.38 11.92 -3.60
CA GLY A 61 12.91 12.86 -2.59
C GLY A 61 12.42 12.62 -1.16
N VAL A 62 11.49 11.68 -0.92
CA VAL A 62 10.93 11.43 0.42
C VAL A 62 11.58 10.23 1.09
N VAL A 63 12.51 10.52 1.99
CA VAL A 63 13.31 9.53 2.71
C VAL A 63 12.64 9.16 4.04
N ALA A 64 12.43 7.85 4.27
CA ALA A 64 11.78 7.38 5.50
C ALA A 64 12.66 7.38 6.74
N GLY A 65 13.97 7.56 6.60
CA GLY A 65 14.92 7.35 7.68
C GLY A 65 15.05 5.88 8.09
N GLU A 66 16.00 5.61 8.98
CA GLU A 66 16.37 4.25 9.39
C GLU A 66 16.30 4.06 10.90
N GLY A 67 16.16 2.80 11.32
CA GLY A 67 16.16 2.41 12.72
C GLY A 67 15.14 3.20 13.56
N ARG A 68 15.64 3.90 14.58
CA ARG A 68 14.83 4.73 15.49
C ARG A 68 14.31 6.02 14.87
N ASN A 69 14.96 6.50 13.80
CA ASN A 69 14.57 7.72 13.10
C ASN A 69 13.58 7.46 11.97
N ARG A 70 13.07 6.23 11.84
CA ARG A 70 12.13 5.88 10.78
C ARG A 70 10.79 6.58 10.98
N SER A 71 10.36 7.33 9.98
CA SER A 71 9.06 8.02 9.97
C SER A 71 7.92 7.00 10.03
N ARG A 72 7.08 7.13 11.04
CA ARG A 72 5.88 6.29 11.20
C ARG A 72 4.81 6.64 10.17
N ALA A 73 4.74 7.90 9.76
CA ALA A 73 3.74 8.42 8.82
C ALA A 73 3.89 7.83 7.41
N LEU A 74 5.11 7.42 7.03
CA LEU A 74 5.37 6.82 5.71
C LEU A 74 5.12 5.31 5.67
N GLY A 75 4.90 4.67 6.83
CA GLY A 75 4.72 3.22 6.92
C GLY A 75 3.33 2.74 6.47
N MET A 76 3.24 1.50 6.01
CA MET A 76 1.97 0.90 5.53
C MET A 76 0.81 0.96 6.53
N ARG A 77 1.09 0.91 7.84
CA ARG A 77 0.04 1.05 8.87
C ARG A 77 -0.59 2.44 8.85
N ALA A 78 0.22 3.49 8.69
CA ALA A 78 -0.28 4.86 8.60
C ALA A 78 -1.10 5.06 7.32
N ARG A 79 -0.67 4.47 6.19
CA ARG A 79 -1.42 4.51 4.93
C ARG A 79 -2.79 3.83 5.04
N GLN A 80 -2.83 2.64 5.64
CA GLN A 80 -4.08 1.93 5.93
C GLN A 80 -5.01 2.74 6.84
N GLN A 81 -4.46 3.35 7.89
CA GLN A 81 -5.21 4.17 8.82
C GLN A 81 -5.76 5.42 8.14
N ALA A 82 -4.95 6.13 7.35
CA ALA A 82 -5.35 7.33 6.61
C ALA A 82 -6.51 7.07 5.64
N ALA A 83 -6.48 5.94 4.92
CA ALA A 83 -7.58 5.52 4.04
C ALA A 83 -8.84 5.18 4.86
N LYS A 84 -8.68 4.38 5.93
CA LYS A 84 -9.78 3.96 6.80
C LYS A 84 -10.49 5.15 7.45
N ASP A 85 -9.74 6.11 7.98
CA ASP A 85 -10.28 7.30 8.65
C ASP A 85 -11.09 8.20 7.70
N ARG A 86 -10.90 8.05 6.39
CA ARG A 86 -11.66 8.75 5.33
C ARG A 86 -12.77 7.90 4.72
N GLY A 87 -13.10 6.76 5.32
CA GLY A 87 -14.22 5.92 4.91
C GLY A 87 -13.92 4.95 3.77
N ALA A 88 -12.65 4.72 3.42
CA ALA A 88 -12.29 3.72 2.42
C ALA A 88 -12.69 2.30 2.86
N VAL A 89 -13.21 1.51 1.94
CA VAL A 89 -13.60 0.11 2.19
C VAL A 89 -12.42 -0.86 2.03
N GLY A 90 -11.33 -0.42 1.41
CA GLY A 90 -10.12 -1.22 1.25
C GLY A 90 -8.96 -0.45 0.62
N LEU A 91 -7.76 -1.02 0.74
CA LEU A 91 -6.54 -0.51 0.11
C LEU A 91 -6.03 -1.53 -0.91
N VAL A 92 -5.72 -1.09 -2.11
CA VAL A 92 -5.07 -1.85 -3.18
C VAL A 92 -3.68 -1.24 -3.38
N VAL A 93 -2.64 -2.07 -3.28
CA VAL A 93 -1.25 -1.59 -3.39
C VAL A 93 -0.65 -2.14 -4.67
N ILE A 94 -0.22 -1.23 -5.55
CA ILE A 94 0.57 -1.56 -6.73
C ILE A 94 2.04 -1.52 -6.32
N HIS A 95 2.71 -2.64 -6.45
CA HIS A 95 4.16 -2.69 -6.40
C HIS A 95 4.63 -2.50 -7.83
N ALA A 96 5.08 -1.30 -8.18
CA ALA A 96 5.76 -1.11 -9.45
C ALA A 96 6.95 -2.07 -9.47
N ALA A 97 7.04 -2.92 -10.48
CA ALA A 97 8.29 -3.58 -10.78
C ALA A 97 9.28 -2.46 -11.12
N GLU A 98 10.15 -2.11 -10.19
CA GLU A 98 11.43 -1.54 -10.60
C GLU A 98 11.99 -2.49 -11.66
N ALA A 99 12.62 -1.95 -12.70
CA ALA A 99 13.19 -2.69 -13.81
C ALA A 99 14.37 -3.56 -13.35
N GLU A 100 14.12 -4.53 -12.49
CA GLU A 100 14.99 -5.63 -12.12
C GLU A 100 14.35 -6.93 -12.60
N GLU A 101 15.11 -7.67 -13.40
CA GLU A 101 14.80 -9.00 -13.97
C GLU A 101 14.51 -10.10 -12.92
N THR A 102 14.31 -9.77 -11.65
CA THR A 102 13.92 -10.75 -10.64
C THR A 102 12.41 -10.72 -10.49
N SER A 103 11.76 -11.82 -10.86
CA SER A 103 10.30 -11.85 -10.82
C SER A 103 9.82 -11.66 -9.38
N PHE A 104 8.86 -10.77 -9.18
CA PHE A 104 8.22 -10.51 -7.88
C PHE A 104 7.78 -11.80 -7.15
N SER A 105 7.48 -12.87 -7.90
CA SER A 105 7.14 -14.20 -7.40
C SER A 105 8.27 -14.87 -6.60
N GLU A 106 9.53 -14.61 -6.94
CA GLU A 106 10.70 -15.19 -6.30
C GLU A 106 10.98 -14.53 -4.96
N ASP A 107 10.84 -13.20 -4.91
CA ASP A 107 11.10 -12.41 -3.71
C ASP A 107 10.01 -12.65 -2.65
N MET A 108 8.75 -12.74 -3.09
CA MET A 108 7.65 -13.13 -2.21
C MET A 108 7.71 -14.62 -1.83
N GLY A 109 8.20 -15.50 -2.71
CA GLY A 109 8.43 -16.92 -2.40
C GLY A 109 9.44 -17.13 -1.27
N ARG A 110 10.41 -16.23 -1.09
CA ARG A 110 11.31 -16.24 0.09
C ARG A 110 10.59 -15.75 1.35
N SER A 111 9.79 -14.70 1.23
CA SER A 111 9.01 -14.16 2.35
C SER A 111 7.98 -15.16 2.89
N VAL A 112 7.22 -15.83 2.01
CA VAL A 112 6.25 -16.88 2.39
C VAL A 112 6.94 -18.07 3.07
N ARG A 113 8.11 -18.50 2.56
CA ARG A 113 8.91 -19.57 3.18
C ARG A 113 9.47 -19.17 4.55
N ALA A 114 9.81 -17.89 4.75
CA ALA A 114 10.24 -17.38 6.05
C ALA A 114 9.09 -17.34 7.08
N PHE A 115 7.85 -17.06 6.64
CA PHE A 115 6.67 -17.12 7.50
C PHE A 115 6.29 -18.57 7.89
N GLY A 116 6.41 -19.53 6.97
CA GLY A 116 6.09 -20.95 7.24
C GLY A 116 7.01 -21.65 8.25
N ARG A 117 8.23 -21.14 8.49
CA ARG A 117 9.17 -21.73 9.46
C ARG A 117 9.04 -21.20 10.90
N ARG A 118 8.16 -20.22 11.13
CA ARG A 118 7.96 -19.60 12.45
C ARG A 118 6.66 -20.01 13.16
N SER A 119 5.87 -20.94 12.59
CA SER A 119 4.67 -21.48 13.23
C SER A 119 4.74 -22.99 13.50
N LEU A 120 5.94 -23.55 13.65
CA LEU A 120 6.17 -24.86 14.25
C LEU A 120 7.11 -24.70 15.44
#